data_AF-A0A534VQK2-F1
#
_entry.id   AF-A0A534VQK2-F1
#
_cell.length_a   1.000
_cell.length_b   1.000
_cell.length_c   1.000
_cell.angle_alpha   90.00
_cell.angle_beta   90.00
_cell.angle_gamma   90.00
#
_symmetry.space_group_name_H-M   'P 1'
#
loop_
_entity.id
_entity.type
_entity.pdbx_description
1 polymer ?
#
loop_
_entity_poly.entity_id
_entity_poly.type
_entity_poly.pdbx_seq_one_letter_code
_entity_poly.pdbx_strand_id
1 'polypeptide(L)' 'TVPPRRGPVTQSPYVIVADADAHYARAKAAGAEIVMDIKDEDYGGRGYSARDPEGHLWNFGTYDPWR' A
#
# COMPACT_ATOMS: atom_id res chain seq x y z
N THR A 1 -27.81 15.46 6.79
CA THR A 1 -27.44 15.41 5.35
C THR A 1 -26.36 14.35 5.19
N VAL A 2 -26.52 13.38 4.31
CA VAL A 2 -25.45 12.39 4.05
C VAL A 2 -24.32 13.13 3.31
N PRO A 3 -23.05 13.03 3.75
CA PRO A 3 -21.95 13.64 3.02
C PRO A 3 -21.89 13.07 1.60
N PRO A 4 -21.52 13.88 0.59
CA PRO A 4 -21.40 13.39 -0.78
C PRO A 4 -20.42 12.21 -0.81
N ARG A 5 -20.73 11.17 -1.59
CA ARG A 5 -19.78 10.08 -1.83
C ARG A 5 -18.51 10.67 -2.41
N ARG A 6 -17.35 10.37 -1.81
CA ARG A 6 -16.05 10.68 -2.44
C ARG A 6 -16.02 10.02 -3.81
N GLY A 7 -15.51 10.74 -4.81
CA GLY A 7 -15.26 10.20 -6.13
C GLY A 7 -14.29 9.01 -6.08
N PRO A 8 -14.23 8.19 -7.14
CA PRO A 8 -13.32 7.05 -7.18
C PRO A 8 -11.86 7.51 -7.05
N VAL A 9 -11.03 6.71 -6.37
CA VAL A 9 -9.57 6.90 -6.35
C VAL A 9 -9.04 6.55 -7.73
N THR A 10 -8.51 7.53 -8.46
CA THR A 10 -8.00 7.35 -9.84
C THR A 10 -6.49 7.14 -9.90
N GLN A 11 -5.79 7.34 -8.78
CA GLN A 11 -4.34 7.21 -8.68
C GLN A 11 -3.96 6.59 -7.34
N SER A 12 -2.92 5.76 -7.35
CA SER A 12 -2.31 5.18 -6.15
C SER A 12 -0.79 5.23 -6.28
N PRO A 13 -0.06 5.86 -5.36
CA PRO A 13 1.39 5.88 -5.41
C PRO A 13 1.98 4.48 -5.14
N TYR A 14 3.20 4.26 -5.64
CA TYR A 14 4.08 3.18 -5.20
C TYR A 14 5.27 3.80 -4.46
N VAL A 15 5.47 3.38 -3.22
CA VAL A 15 6.56 3.87 -2.37
C VAL A 15 7.57 2.74 -2.19
N ILE A 16 8.80 2.99 -2.64
CA ILE A 16 9.91 2.06 -2.45
C ILE A 16 10.31 2.12 -0.98
N VAL A 17 10.31 0.97 -0.31
CA VAL A 17 10.75 0.79 1.07
C VAL A 17 11.92 -0.17 1.12
N ALA A 18 12.84 0.03 2.05
CA ALA A 18 14.02 -0.84 2.18
C ALA A 18 13.66 -2.25 2.66
N ASP A 19 12.62 -2.37 3.50
CA ASP A 19 12.13 -3.62 4.07
C ASP A 19 10.60 -3.62 4.06
N ALA A 20 10.02 -4.39 3.14
CA ALA A 20 8.57 -4.47 2.97
C ALA A 20 7.89 -5.21 4.13
N ASP A 21 8.50 -6.25 4.70
CA ASP A 21 7.92 -7.02 5.81
C ASP A 21 7.85 -6.18 7.09
N ALA A 22 8.93 -5.46 7.42
CA ALA A 22 8.95 -4.56 8.56
C ALA A 22 7.93 -3.43 8.41
N HIS A 23 7.82 -2.84 7.21
CA HIS A 23 6.83 -1.79 6.94
C HIS A 23 5.40 -2.32 7.02
N TYR A 24 5.13 -3.49 6.42
CA TYR A 24 3.84 -4.18 6.48
C TYR A 24 3.42 -4.48 7.92
N ALA A 25 4.30 -5.07 8.73
CA ALA A 25 4.01 -5.40 10.13
C ALA A 25 3.66 -4.16 10.93
N ARG A 26 4.39 -3.06 10.72
CA ARG A 26 4.10 -1.76 11.35
C ARG A 26 2.74 -1.20 10.91
N ALA A 27 2.44 -1.22 9.61
CA ALA A 27 1.17 -0.71 9.09
C ALA A 27 -0.02 -1.51 9.65
N LYS A 28 0.10 -2.84 9.67
CA LYS A 28 -0.91 -3.73 10.25
C LYS A 28 -1.11 -3.49 11.74
N ALA A 29 -0.02 -3.34 12.51
CA ALA A 29 -0.09 -3.01 13.94
C ALA A 29 -0.71 -1.64 14.21
N ALA A 30 -0.56 -0.69 13.30
CA ALA A 30 -1.20 0.63 13.36
C ALA A 30 -2.67 0.63 12.93
N GLY A 31 -3.23 -0.52 12.51
CA GLY A 31 -4.63 -0.64 12.11
C GLY A 31 -4.91 -0.21 10.67
N ALA A 32 -3.88 -0.17 9.80
CA ALA A 32 -4.10 0.09 8.38
C ALA A 32 -4.97 -1.02 7.75
N GLU A 33 -5.88 -0.64 6.86
CA GLU A 33 -6.67 -1.60 6.09
C GLU A 33 -5.80 -2.19 4.99
N ILE A 34 -5.37 -3.44 5.16
CA ILE A 34 -4.60 -4.17 4.15
C ILE A 34 -5.54 -4.62 3.03
N VAL A 35 -5.29 -4.14 1.82
CA VAL A 35 -6.07 -4.44 0.61
C VAL A 35 -5.46 -5.63 -0.14
N MET A 36 -4.13 -5.68 -0.20
CA MET A 36 -3.38 -6.81 -0.73
C MET A 36 -2.34 -7.20 0.31
N ASP A 37 -2.34 -8.49 0.67
CA ASP A 37 -1.38 -9.01 1.64
C ASP A 37 0.03 -8.99 1.07
N ILE A 38 1.02 -9.00 1.96
CA ILE A 38 2.42 -8.98 1.55
C ILE A 38 2.79 -10.26 0.79
N LYS A 39 3.39 -10.10 -0.40
CA LYS A 39 3.87 -11.21 -1.20
C LYS A 39 5.10 -10.83 -2.01
N ASP A 40 5.84 -11.86 -2.42
CA ASP A 40 6.82 -11.73 -3.48
C ASP A 40 6.09 -11.56 -4.81
N GLU A 41 6.64 -10.71 -5.67
CA GLU A 41 6.05 -10.39 -6.97
C GLU A 41 6.83 -11.08 -8.09
N ASP A 42 6.12 -11.55 -9.12
CA ASP A 42 6.73 -12.32 -10.23
C ASP A 42 7.74 -11.50 -11.04
N TYR A 43 7.59 -10.18 -11.05
CA TYR A 43 8.52 -9.23 -11.67
C TYR A 43 9.69 -8.83 -10.74
N GLY A 44 9.79 -9.44 -9.57
CA GLY A 44 10.79 -9.18 -8.56
C GLY A 44 10.35 -8.17 -7.49
N GLY A 45 11.03 -8.23 -6.35
CA GLY A 45 10.68 -7.47 -5.16
C GLY A 45 9.56 -8.12 -4.35
N ARG A 46 9.21 -7.45 -3.25
CA ARG A 46 8.20 -7.87 -2.29
C ARG A 46 7.39 -6.65 -1.87
N GLY A 47 6.07 -6.79 -1.79
CA GLY A 47 5.21 -5.63 -1.54
C GLY A 47 3.80 -5.97 -1.10
N TYR A 48 3.07 -4.93 -0.71
CA TYR A 48 1.68 -5.00 -0.26
C TYR A 48 0.94 -3.69 -0.57
N SER A 49 -0.39 -3.69 -0.43
CA SER A 49 -1.21 -2.49 -0.60
C SER A 49 -2.13 -2.26 0.60
N ALA A 50 -2.34 -1.00 0.96
CA ALA A 50 -3.20 -0.62 2.07
C ALA A 50 -3.97 0.68 1.81
N ARG A 51 -5.06 0.89 2.57
CA ARG A 51 -5.75 2.18 2.63
C ARG A 51 -5.30 3.01 3.82
N ASP A 52 -5.17 4.32 3.60
CA ASP A 52 -5.06 5.30 4.68
C ASP A 52 -6.44 5.58 5.32
N PRO A 53 -6.51 6.30 6.46
CA PRO A 53 -7.76 6.64 7.12
C PRO A 53 -8.75 7.43 6.25
N GLU A 54 -8.25 8.16 5.26
CA GLU A 54 -9.04 8.92 4.28
C GLU A 54 -9.55 8.08 3.10
N GLY A 55 -9.13 6.81 3.03
CA GLY A 55 -9.54 5.81 2.04
C GLY A 55 -8.70 5.80 0.75
N HIS A 56 -7.56 6.50 0.68
CA HIS A 56 -6.68 6.44 -0.49
C HIS A 56 -5.90 5.14 -0.53
N LEU A 57 -5.68 4.60 -1.73
CA LEU A 57 -4.93 3.38 -1.94
C LEU A 57 -3.43 3.68 -2.07
N TRP A 58 -2.61 2.96 -1.31
CA TRP A 58 -1.15 3.04 -1.32
C TRP A 58 -0.55 1.67 -1.63
N ASN A 59 0.56 1.66 -2.38
CA ASN A 59 1.35 0.47 -2.64
C ASN A 59 2.76 0.67 -2.06
N PHE A 60 3.28 -0.35 -1.38
CA PHE A 60 4.62 -0.34 -0.81
C PHE A 60 5.36 -1.58 -1.25
N GLY A 61 6.66 -1.46 -1.54
CA GLY A 61 7.49 -2.63 -1.76
C GLY A 61 8.93 -2.30 -2.06
N THR A 62 9.72 -3.34 -2.33
CA THR A 62 11.17 -3.25 -2.53
C THR A 62 11.60 -3.15 -3.99
N TYR A 63 10.65 -3.19 -4.93
CA TYR A 63 10.97 -3.11 -6.37
C TYR A 63 11.41 -1.70 -6.74
N ASP A 64 12.65 -1.59 -7.24
CA ASP A 64 13.23 -0.35 -7.76
C ASP A 64 13.66 -0.57 -9.22
N PRO A 65 12.93 -0.04 -10.21
CA PRO A 65 13.22 -0.25 -11.63
C PRO A 65 14.51 0.44 -12.11
N TRP A 66 15.13 1.28 -11.26
CA TRP A 66 16.33 2.04 -11.60
C TRP A 66 17.59 1.50 -10.93
N ARG A 67 17.47 0.39 -10.21
CA ARG A 67 18.59 -0.36 -9.63
C ARG A 67 18.81 -1.70 -10.30
#